data_AF-A0A2N1Q942-F1
#
_entry.id   AF-A0A2N1Q942-F1
#
_cell.length_a   1.000
_cell.length_b   1.000
_cell.length_c   1.000
_cell.angle_alpha   90.00
_cell.angle_beta   90.00
_cell.angle_gamma   90.00
#
_symmetry.space_group_name_H-M   'P 1'
#
loop_
_entity.id
_entity.type
_entity.pdbx_description
1 polymer ?
#
loop_
_entity_poly.entity_id
_entity_poly.type
_entity_poly.pdbx_seq_one_letter_code
_entity_poly.pdbx_strand_id
1 'polypeptide(L)'
;MKMMINYFKENKKAFYVYGGLFLLFIALIMIAVIPQNGTPYENIAIDFGFAQVTWYAIFILSGLSMGAYLAYLEFKKVGWDTDLLFDALLWAVPLSIVGSRLYYVIFDPSPSYETFIDVINVNNGGLSIHGAVITATIFVIVWTRIKKLNPWLL
;
A
#
# COMPACT_ATOMS: atom_id res chain seq x y z
N MET A 1 -34.67 -13.78 3.41
CA MET A 1 -33.70 -14.59 4.19
C MET A 1 -33.11 -15.77 3.39
N LYS A 2 -33.91 -16.66 2.78
CA LYS A 2 -33.39 -17.80 1.97
C LYS A 2 -32.54 -17.41 0.76
N MET A 3 -32.91 -16.33 0.06
CA MET A 3 -32.17 -15.81 -1.09
C MET A 3 -30.76 -15.31 -0.71
N MET A 4 -30.65 -14.66 0.45
CA MET A 4 -29.39 -14.15 0.99
C MET A 4 -28.46 -15.30 1.41
N ILE A 5 -29.02 -16.34 2.04
CA ILE A 5 -28.26 -17.54 2.46
C ILE A 5 -27.71 -18.32 1.24
N ASN A 6 -28.47 -18.39 0.14
CA ASN A 6 -27.99 -19.02 -1.10
C ASN A 6 -26.87 -18.22 -1.76
N TYR A 7 -26.95 -16.89 -1.78
CA TYR A 7 -25.88 -16.04 -2.29
C TYR A 7 -24.56 -16.22 -1.53
N PHE A 8 -24.62 -16.31 -0.19
CA PHE A 8 -23.44 -16.63 0.62
C PHE A 8 -22.89 -18.04 0.36
N LYS A 9 -23.76 -19.00 0.02
CA LYS A 9 -23.36 -20.38 -0.32
C LYS A 9 -22.62 -20.46 -1.66
N GLU A 10 -23.07 -19.71 -2.66
CA GLU A 10 -22.41 -19.64 -3.97
C GLU A 10 -21.09 -18.85 -3.92
N ASN A 11 -21.02 -17.79 -3.11
CA ASN A 11 -19.85 -16.92 -3.01
C ASN A 11 -18.95 -17.19 -1.79
N LYS A 12 -19.02 -18.40 -1.21
CA LYS A 12 -18.25 -18.77 0.00
C LYS A 12 -16.76 -18.43 -0.13
N LYS A 13 -16.13 -18.77 -1.26
CA LYS A 13 -14.69 -18.51 -1.48
C LYS A 13 -14.37 -17.02 -1.40
N ALA A 14 -15.18 -16.16 -2.01
CA ALA A 14 -14.98 -14.71 -1.95
C ALA A 14 -15.08 -14.22 -0.49
N PHE A 15 -16.12 -14.66 0.23
CA PHE A 15 -16.30 -14.27 1.63
C PHE A 15 -15.13 -14.69 2.53
N TYR A 16 -14.61 -15.91 2.37
CA TYR A 16 -13.44 -16.37 3.13
C TYR A 16 -12.16 -15.60 2.77
N VAL A 17 -11.97 -15.22 1.51
CA VAL A 17 -10.79 -14.46 1.08
C VAL A 17 -10.84 -13.03 1.64
N TYR A 18 -11.92 -12.29 1.37
CA TYR A 18 -12.03 -10.89 1.83
C TYR A 18 -12.13 -10.81 3.35
N GLY A 19 -12.96 -11.65 3.96
CA GLY A 19 -13.10 -11.72 5.42
C GLY A 19 -11.83 -12.22 6.11
N GLY A 20 -11.15 -13.20 5.53
CA GLY A 20 -9.89 -13.73 6.07
C GLY A 20 -8.76 -12.71 6.04
N LEU A 21 -8.61 -11.97 4.93
CA LEU A 21 -7.65 -10.88 4.82
C LEU A 21 -7.92 -9.78 5.85
N PHE A 22 -9.17 -9.36 6.00
CA PHE A 22 -9.55 -8.36 6.97
C PHE A 22 -9.24 -8.81 8.41
N LEU A 23 -9.59 -10.04 8.77
CA LEU A 23 -9.26 -10.61 10.08
C LEU A 23 -7.76 -10.74 10.31
N LEU A 24 -6.99 -11.07 9.27
CA LEU A 24 -5.53 -11.13 9.33
C LEU A 24 -4.93 -9.76 9.63
N PHE A 25 -5.45 -8.70 9.01
CA PHE A 25 -5.01 -7.33 9.29
C PHE A 25 -5.38 -6.89 10.71
N ILE A 26 -6.57 -7.25 11.20
CA ILE A 26 -6.93 -7.02 12.61
C ILE A 26 -5.99 -7.79 13.54
N ALA A 27 -5.71 -9.05 13.25
CA ALA A 27 -4.78 -9.85 14.05
C ALA A 27 -3.38 -9.21 14.09
N LEU A 28 -2.92 -8.67 12.96
CA LEU A 28 -1.65 -7.92 12.90
C LEU A 28 -1.67 -6.67 13.79
N ILE A 29 -2.76 -5.91 13.79
CA ILE A 29 -2.93 -4.76 14.70
C ILE A 29 -2.91 -5.22 16.15
N MET A 30 -3.63 -6.30 16.48
CA MET A 30 -3.65 -6.83 17.84
C MET A 30 -2.26 -7.27 18.30
N ILE A 31 -1.48 -7.93 17.44
CA ILE A 31 -0.09 -8.31 17.72
C ILE A 31 0.77 -7.07 17.99
N ALA A 32 0.56 -5.98 17.25
CA ALA A 32 1.30 -4.75 17.47
C ALA A 32 0.94 -4.06 18.79
N VAL A 33 -0.33 -4.12 19.21
CA VAL A 33 -0.86 -3.34 20.33
C VAL A 33 -0.81 -4.09 21.66
N ILE A 34 -1.15 -5.40 21.70
CA ILE A 34 -1.23 -6.18 22.96
C ILE A 34 0.06 -6.13 23.80
N PRO A 35 1.27 -6.23 23.22
CA PRO A 35 2.50 -6.22 24.00
C PRO A 35 2.85 -4.84 24.59
N GLN A 36 2.18 -3.77 24.16
CA GLN A 36 2.54 -2.40 24.50
C GLN A 36 1.85 -1.97 25.79
N ASN A 37 2.66 -1.74 26.84
CA ASN A 37 2.16 -1.44 28.20
C ASN A 37 2.40 0.01 28.65
N GLY A 38 2.90 0.90 27.77
CA GLY A 38 3.27 2.28 28.12
C GLY A 38 2.82 3.31 27.08
N THR A 39 2.73 4.59 27.47
CA THR A 39 2.47 5.71 26.56
C THR A 39 3.63 6.73 26.62
N PRO A 40 4.12 7.25 25.47
CA PRO A 40 3.75 6.90 24.10
C PRO A 40 4.17 5.48 23.70
N TYR A 41 3.43 4.89 22.76
CA TYR A 41 3.73 3.56 22.23
C TYR A 41 5.06 3.53 21.49
N GLU A 42 5.74 2.39 21.56
CA GLU A 42 7.01 2.19 20.87
C GLU A 42 6.77 2.05 19.36
N ASN A 43 7.42 2.91 18.59
CA ASN A 43 7.25 2.94 17.13
C ASN A 43 8.08 1.88 16.42
N ILE A 44 9.07 1.28 17.10
CA ILE A 44 9.98 0.27 16.57
C ILE A 44 9.33 -1.12 16.76
N ALA A 45 9.25 -1.89 15.68
CA ALA A 45 8.73 -3.25 15.70
C ALA A 45 9.85 -4.28 15.77
N ILE A 46 10.91 -4.07 15.00
CA ILE A 46 12.08 -4.95 14.96
C ILE A 46 13.33 -4.06 14.92
N ASP A 47 14.24 -4.30 15.85
CA ASP A 47 15.54 -3.63 15.90
C ASP A 47 16.65 -4.64 15.53
N PHE A 48 17.36 -4.36 14.45
CA PHE A 48 18.52 -5.13 14.01
C PHE A 48 19.85 -4.51 14.47
N GLY A 49 19.81 -3.43 15.25
CA GLY A 49 20.95 -2.64 15.71
C GLY A 49 21.50 -1.67 14.66
N PHE A 50 21.62 -2.09 13.40
CA PHE A 50 22.05 -1.23 12.28
C PHE A 50 20.87 -0.67 11.45
N ALA A 51 19.68 -1.26 11.60
CA ALA A 51 18.46 -0.83 10.92
C ALA A 51 17.25 -1.12 11.82
N GLN A 52 16.34 -0.16 11.88
CA GLN A 52 15.12 -0.25 12.67
C GLN A 52 13.92 -0.31 11.73
N VAL A 53 13.07 -1.32 11.92
CA VAL A 53 11.80 -1.45 11.20
C VAL A 53 10.70 -0.97 12.12
N THR A 54 10.01 0.09 11.71
CA THR A 54 8.90 0.67 12.46
C THR A 54 7.57 -0.03 12.18
N TRP A 55 6.65 -0.02 13.14
CA TRP A 55 5.31 -0.60 13.01
C TRP A 55 4.52 -0.02 11.82
N TYR A 56 4.62 1.28 11.56
CA TYR A 56 3.91 1.88 10.43
C TYR A 56 4.36 1.29 9.08
N ALA A 57 5.64 0.96 8.93
CA ALA A 57 6.17 0.34 7.71
C ALA A 57 5.57 -1.06 7.51
N ILE A 58 5.42 -1.84 8.60
CA ILE A 58 4.78 -3.17 8.57
C ILE A 58 3.31 -3.03 8.16
N PHE A 59 2.59 -2.04 8.67
CA PHE A 59 1.19 -1.80 8.29
C PHE A 59 1.04 -1.38 6.83
N ILE A 60 1.93 -0.52 6.31
CA ILE A 60 1.92 -0.11 4.90
C ILE A 60 2.24 -1.30 3.99
N LEU A 61 3.29 -2.07 4.30
CA LEU A 61 3.70 -3.21 3.49
C LEU A 61 2.66 -4.34 3.50
N SER A 62 2.04 -4.61 4.65
CA SER A 62 0.95 -5.58 4.73
C SER A 62 -0.27 -5.12 3.93
N GLY A 63 -0.67 -3.85 4.06
CA GLY A 63 -1.74 -3.26 3.24
C GLY A 63 -1.47 -3.35 1.73
N LEU A 64 -0.25 -2.99 1.30
CA LEU A 64 0.19 -3.12 -0.10
C LEU A 64 0.12 -4.57 -0.58
N SER A 65 0.64 -5.51 0.22
CA SER A 65 0.67 -6.94 -0.13
C SER A 65 -0.72 -7.54 -0.24
N MET A 66 -1.61 -7.19 0.70
CA MET A 66 -3.01 -7.62 0.67
C MET A 66 -3.76 -7.03 -0.52
N GLY A 67 -3.55 -5.75 -0.82
CA GLY A 67 -4.11 -5.09 -2.01
C GLY A 67 -3.64 -5.75 -3.30
N ALA A 68 -2.35 -6.01 -3.43
CA ALA A 68 -1.77 -6.71 -4.59
C ALA A 68 -2.34 -8.13 -4.74
N TYR A 69 -2.51 -8.86 -3.63
CA TYR A 69 -3.10 -10.20 -3.66
C TYR A 69 -4.58 -10.17 -4.09
N LEU A 70 -5.36 -9.20 -3.61
CA LEU A 70 -6.74 -9.02 -4.06
C LEU A 70 -6.81 -8.68 -5.55
N ALA A 71 -5.97 -7.77 -6.02
CA ALA A 71 -5.88 -7.41 -7.44
C ALA A 71 -5.48 -8.64 -8.29
N TYR A 72 -4.54 -9.45 -7.81
CA TYR A 72 -4.14 -10.70 -8.48
C TYR A 72 -5.32 -11.68 -8.62
N LEU A 73 -6.10 -11.85 -7.56
CA LEU A 73 -7.29 -12.71 -7.62
C LEU A 73 -8.34 -12.17 -8.61
N GLU A 74 -8.49 -10.85 -8.71
CA GLU A 74 -9.43 -10.24 -9.66
C GLU A 74 -8.95 -10.37 -11.10
N PHE A 75 -7.67 -10.10 -11.38
CA PHE A 75 -7.07 -10.34 -12.69
C PHE A 75 -7.28 -11.77 -13.16
N LYS A 76 -7.07 -12.74 -12.26
CA LYS A 76 -7.30 -14.16 -12.56
C LYS A 76 -8.77 -14.49 -12.85
N LYS A 77 -9.72 -13.84 -12.17
CA LYS A 77 -11.17 -14.03 -12.43
C LYS A 77 -11.58 -13.48 -13.79
N VAL A 78 -11.05 -12.31 -14.16
CA VAL A 78 -11.35 -11.64 -15.43
C VAL A 78 -10.58 -12.29 -16.60
N GLY A 79 -9.59 -13.15 -16.32
CA GLY A 79 -8.76 -13.81 -17.32
C GLY A 79 -7.68 -12.90 -17.88
N TRP A 80 -7.30 -11.87 -17.13
CA TRP A 80 -6.21 -10.96 -17.47
C TRP A 80 -4.86 -11.55 -17.08
N ASP A 81 -3.85 -11.14 -17.83
CA ASP A 81 -2.47 -11.50 -17.53
C ASP A 81 -2.03 -10.87 -16.21
N THR A 82 -1.68 -11.70 -15.24
CA THR A 82 -1.24 -11.28 -13.91
C THR A 82 0.14 -10.62 -13.95
N ASP A 83 0.93 -10.86 -15.00
CA ASP A 83 2.24 -10.22 -15.15
C ASP A 83 2.08 -8.71 -15.36
N LEU A 84 1.00 -8.27 -16.01
CA LEU A 84 0.67 -6.84 -16.15
C LEU A 84 0.47 -6.15 -14.79
N LEU A 85 -0.09 -6.87 -13.80
CA LEU A 85 -0.27 -6.34 -12.44
C LEU A 85 1.08 -6.15 -11.76
N PHE A 86 1.96 -7.16 -11.81
CA PHE A 86 3.27 -7.08 -11.18
C PHE A 86 4.17 -6.06 -11.88
N ASP A 87 4.13 -5.97 -13.21
CA ASP A 87 4.80 -4.92 -13.97
C ASP A 87 4.34 -3.53 -13.52
N ALA A 88 3.03 -3.32 -13.39
CA ALA A 88 2.47 -2.06 -12.93
C ALA A 88 2.92 -1.74 -11.49
N LEU A 89 2.90 -2.72 -10.57
CA LEU A 89 3.34 -2.52 -9.19
C LEU A 89 4.83 -2.19 -9.07
N LEU A 90 5.68 -2.85 -9.86
CA LEU A 90 7.13 -2.62 -9.88
C LEU A 90 7.48 -1.19 -10.30
N TRP A 91 6.68 -0.57 -11.17
CA TRP A 91 6.85 0.84 -11.55
C TRP A 91 6.10 1.80 -10.62
N ALA A 92 4.88 1.46 -10.20
CA ALA A 92 4.04 2.32 -9.39
C ALA A 92 4.65 2.61 -8.02
N VAL A 93 5.23 1.60 -7.36
CA VAL A 93 5.75 1.75 -5.99
C VAL A 93 6.95 2.72 -5.94
N PRO A 94 8.01 2.57 -6.76
CA PRO A 94 9.11 3.54 -6.79
C PRO A 94 8.66 4.95 -7.20
N LEU A 95 7.78 5.06 -8.20
CA LEU A 95 7.26 6.35 -8.63
C LEU A 95 6.45 7.03 -7.51
N SER A 96 5.68 6.26 -6.74
CA SER A 96 4.92 6.78 -5.60
C SER A 96 5.84 7.28 -4.49
N ILE A 97 6.96 6.62 -4.23
CA ILE A 97 7.97 7.07 -3.27
C ILE A 97 8.55 8.41 -3.73
N VAL A 98 8.95 8.53 -5.00
CA VAL A 98 9.47 9.78 -5.57
C VAL A 98 8.43 10.90 -5.51
N GLY A 99 7.19 10.61 -5.90
CA GLY A 99 6.08 11.56 -5.86
C GLY A 99 5.71 12.01 -4.44
N SER A 100 5.79 11.10 -3.46
CA SER A 100 5.58 11.42 -2.05
C SER A 100 6.61 12.39 -1.52
N ARG A 101 7.87 12.26 -1.97
CA ARG A 101 8.96 13.17 -1.60
C ARG A 101 8.79 14.52 -2.27
N LEU A 102 8.52 14.53 -3.57
CA LEU A 102 8.32 15.76 -4.33
C LEU A 102 7.17 16.59 -3.74
N TYR A 103 6.04 15.95 -3.43
CA TYR A 103 4.91 16.63 -2.79
C TYR A 103 5.28 17.19 -1.42
N TYR A 104 5.99 16.41 -0.59
CA TYR A 104 6.42 16.88 0.72
C TYR A 104 7.27 18.15 0.62
N VAL A 105 8.25 18.16 -0.29
CA VAL A 105 9.15 19.30 -0.51
C VAL A 105 8.40 20.54 -0.99
N ILE A 106 7.45 20.39 -1.91
CA ILE A 106 6.67 21.53 -2.46
C ILE A 106 5.81 22.21 -1.40
N PHE A 107 5.27 21.42 -0.46
CA PHE A 107 4.35 21.90 0.57
C PHE A 107 5.01 22.02 1.95
N ASP A 108 6.34 21.94 2.02
CA ASP A 108 7.08 22.07 3.27
C ASP A 108 6.97 23.50 3.82
N PRO A 109 6.36 23.72 4.99
CA PRO A 109 6.18 25.05 5.56
C PRO A 109 7.47 25.67 6.11
N SER A 110 8.55 24.89 6.29
CA SER A 110 9.84 25.40 6.77
C SER A 110 11.01 24.75 6.02
N PRO A 111 11.29 25.16 4.78
CA PRO A 111 12.32 24.55 3.95
C PRO A 111 13.72 24.84 4.53
N SER A 112 14.27 23.86 5.25
CA SER A 112 15.67 23.83 5.68
C SER A 112 16.50 22.94 4.75
N TYR A 113 16.44 23.23 3.43
CA TYR A 113 17.20 22.49 2.42
C TYR A 113 18.46 23.29 2.05
N GLU A 114 19.62 22.85 2.54
CA GLU A 114 20.90 23.51 2.22
C GLU A 114 21.49 22.97 0.91
N THR A 115 21.22 21.72 0.56
CA THR A 115 21.73 21.07 -0.66
C THR A 115 20.62 20.32 -1.42
N PHE A 116 20.76 20.17 -2.75
CA PHE A 116 19.87 19.35 -3.59
C PHE A 116 19.76 17.88 -3.11
N ILE A 117 20.80 17.37 -2.46
CA ILE A 117 20.82 16.03 -1.85
C ILE A 117 19.83 15.92 -0.70
N ASP A 118 19.60 16.99 0.07
CA ASP A 118 18.64 16.99 1.17
C ASP A 118 17.20 16.88 0.67
N VAL A 119 16.94 17.40 -0.53
CA VAL A 119 15.64 17.30 -1.21
C VAL A 119 15.34 15.86 -1.62
N ILE A 120 16.35 15.09 -2.01
CA ILE A 120 16.19 13.69 -2.46
C ILE A 120 16.26 12.71 -1.28
N ASN A 121 16.86 13.10 -0.17
CA ASN A 121 17.07 12.20 0.96
C ASN A 121 15.74 11.77 1.60
N VAL A 122 15.33 10.54 1.31
CA VAL A 122 14.13 9.89 1.87
C VAL A 122 14.34 9.31 3.27
N ASN A 123 15.60 9.16 3.71
CA ASN A 123 15.93 8.52 4.99
C ASN A 123 15.67 9.42 6.19
N ASN A 124 15.73 10.74 5.99
CA ASN A 124 15.50 11.73 7.06
C ASN A 124 14.00 11.91 7.38
N GLY A 125 13.12 11.13 6.76
CA GLY A 125 11.67 11.31 6.82
C GLY A 125 11.18 12.34 5.79
N GLY A 126 9.90 12.73 5.90
CA GLY A 126 9.29 13.70 4.97
C GLY A 126 8.79 13.06 3.68
N LEU A 127 7.90 12.08 3.80
CA LEU A 127 7.15 11.49 2.69
C LEU A 127 5.67 11.79 2.90
N SER A 128 5.04 12.47 1.95
CA SER A 128 3.61 12.78 2.02
C SER A 128 2.78 11.69 1.33
N ILE A 129 1.83 11.11 2.06
CA ILE A 129 0.90 10.12 1.48
C ILE A 129 0.08 10.69 0.32
N HIS A 130 -0.22 11.99 0.34
CA HIS A 130 -0.94 12.67 -0.73
C HIS A 130 -0.15 12.60 -2.04
N GLY A 131 1.16 12.83 -1.98
CA GLY A 131 2.04 12.73 -3.16
C GLY A 131 2.14 11.30 -3.69
N ALA A 132 2.18 10.30 -2.80
CA ALA A 132 2.16 8.89 -3.18
C ALA A 132 0.87 8.55 -3.94
N VAL A 133 -0.29 8.90 -3.38
CA VAL A 133 -1.60 8.59 -3.97
C VAL A 133 -1.78 9.29 -5.32
N ILE A 134 -1.49 10.59 -5.41
CA ILE A 134 -1.61 11.36 -6.66
C ILE A 134 -0.74 10.73 -7.75
N THR A 135 0.51 10.41 -7.43
CA THR A 135 1.46 9.86 -8.40
C THR A 135 1.07 8.46 -8.83
N ALA A 136 0.62 7.60 -7.90
CA ALA A 136 0.09 6.28 -8.23
C ALA A 136 -1.12 6.36 -9.16
N THR A 137 -2.08 7.26 -8.89
CA THR A 137 -3.26 7.44 -9.74
C THR A 137 -2.88 7.93 -11.15
N ILE A 138 -2.02 8.93 -11.25
CA ILE A 138 -1.52 9.42 -12.54
C ILE A 138 -0.81 8.30 -13.30
N PHE A 139 0.05 7.54 -12.61
CA PHE A 139 0.76 6.42 -13.21
C PHE A 139 -0.19 5.37 -13.78
N VAL A 140 -1.20 4.92 -13.01
CA VAL A 140 -2.17 3.92 -13.47
C VAL A 140 -2.93 4.42 -14.71
N ILE A 141 -3.36 5.68 -14.73
CA ILE A 141 -4.08 6.26 -15.89
C ILE A 141 -3.17 6.31 -17.13
N VAL A 142 -1.90 6.70 -16.97
CA VAL A 142 -0.95 6.78 -18.09
C VAL A 142 -0.58 5.38 -18.58
N TRP A 143 -0.28 4.46 -17.66
CA TRP A 143 0.13 3.09 -17.94
C TRP A 143 -0.96 2.32 -18.70
N THR A 144 -2.20 2.41 -18.24
CA THR A 144 -3.35 1.78 -18.91
C THR A 144 -3.56 2.32 -20.32
N ARG A 145 -3.42 3.63 -20.53
CA ARG A 145 -3.47 4.23 -21.88
C ARG A 145 -2.36 3.73 -22.80
N ILE A 146 -1.13 3.61 -22.30
CA ILE A 146 0.00 3.08 -23.09
C ILE A 146 -0.26 1.61 -23.49
N LYS A 147 -0.81 0.82 -22.57
CA LYS A 147 -1.16 -0.59 -22.81
C LYS A 147 -2.50 -0.80 -23.53
N LYS A 148 -3.18 0.29 -23.93
CA LYS A 148 -4.52 0.28 -24.57
C LYS A 148 -5.59 -0.45 -23.74
N LEU A 149 -5.45 -0.43 -22.42
CA LEU A 149 -6.43 -0.95 -21.47
C LEU A 149 -7.36 0.18 -21.02
N ASN A 150 -8.59 -0.16 -20.66
CA ASN A 150 -9.52 0.83 -20.11
C ASN A 150 -9.14 1.13 -18.64
N PRO A 151 -8.81 2.38 -18.28
CA PRO A 151 -8.43 2.74 -16.90
C PRO A 151 -9.54 2.50 -15.88
N TRP A 152 -10.80 2.45 -16.30
CA TRP A 152 -11.95 2.22 -15.41
C TRP A 152 -12.18 0.73 -15.10
N LEU A 153 -11.52 -0.14 -15.85
CA LEU A 153 -11.66 -1.60 -15.71
C LEU A 153 -10.60 -2.17 -14.74
N LEU A 154 -9.65 -1.35 -14.30
CA LEU A 154 -8.52 -1.67 -13.43
C LEU A 154 -8.69 -0.94 -12.08
#